data_AF-A0A2T2NRQ8-F1
#
_entry.id   AF-A0A2T2NRQ8-F1
#
_cell.length_a   1.000
_cell.length_b   1.000
_cell.length_c   1.000
_cell.angle_alpha   90.00
_cell.angle_beta   90.00
_cell.angle_gamma   90.00
#
_symmetry.space_group_name_H-M   'P 1'
#
loop_
_entity.id
_entity.type
_entity.pdbx_description
1 polymer ?
#
loop_
_entity_poly.entity_id
_entity_poly.type
_entity_poly.pdbx_seq_one_letter_code
_entity_poly.pdbx_strand_id
1 'polypeptide(L)' 'IAIDFVTGLLTSYNPVFKVFYNIILVVIDRFTKYAEIILFRNNYTVLKLVQIILDRVVRYYRLL' A
#
# COMPACT_ATOMS: atom_id res chain seq x y z
N ILE A 1 3.62 -11.21 8.77
CA ILE A 1 3.18 -10.24 7.75
C ILE A 1 2.56 -11.00 6.59
N ALA A 2 1.43 -10.54 6.07
CA ALA A 2 0.88 -10.92 4.77
C ALA A 2 0.72 -9.63 3.95
N ILE A 3 0.99 -9.71 2.65
CA ILE A 3 0.91 -8.57 1.72
C ILE A 3 0.11 -9.03 0.52
N ASP A 4 -0.88 -8.24 0.10
CA ASP A 4 -1.69 -8.54 -1.07
C ASP A 4 -1.98 -7.29 -1.91
N PHE A 5 -2.12 -7.50 -3.21
CA PHE A 5 -2.39 -6.46 -4.21
C PHE A 5 -3.77 -6.67 -4.82
N VAL A 6 -4.71 -5.78 -4.50
CA VAL A 6 -6.06 -5.83 -5.07
C VAL A 6 -6.14 -4.83 -6.23
N THR A 7 -6.38 -5.37 -7.42
CA THR A 7 -6.48 -4.60 -8.68
C THR A 7 -7.91 -4.65 -9.22
N GLY A 8 -8.21 -3.81 -10.22
CA GLY A 8 -9.54 -3.80 -10.85
C GLY A 8 -10.64 -3.13 -10.01
N LEU A 9 -10.25 -2.31 -9.03
CA LEU A 9 -11.20 -1.57 -8.20
C LEU A 9 -11.80 -0.38 -8.96
N LEU A 10 -12.99 0.04 -8.51
CA LEU A 10 -13.56 1.32 -8.94
C LEU A 10 -12.57 2.46 -8.68
N THR A 11 -12.45 3.35 -9.66
CA THR A 11 -11.46 4.41 -9.60
C THR A 11 -11.92 5.51 -8.63
N SER A 12 -11.13 5.77 -7.60
CA SER A 12 -11.33 6.88 -6.68
C SER A 12 -10.51 8.10 -7.12
N TYR A 13 -11.12 9.28 -7.15
CA TYR A 13 -10.44 10.53 -7.46
C TYR A 13 -10.11 11.30 -6.17
N ASN A 14 -8.84 11.63 -5.99
CA ASN A 14 -8.42 12.52 -4.92
C ASN A 14 -8.24 13.95 -5.48
N PRO A 15 -9.10 14.91 -5.10
CA PRO A 15 -9.07 16.27 -5.65
C PRO A 15 -7.86 17.09 -5.20
N VAL A 16 -7.29 16.78 -4.03
CA VAL A 16 -6.13 17.50 -3.48
C VAL A 16 -4.88 17.18 -4.27
N PHE A 17 -4.64 15.89 -4.51
CA PHE A 17 -3.48 15.44 -5.27
C PHE A 17 -3.72 15.39 -6.78
N LYS A 18 -4.98 15.58 -7.23
CA LYS A 18 -5.41 15.40 -8.62
C LYS A 18 -5.01 14.04 -9.20
N VAL A 19 -5.11 12.99 -8.37
CA VAL A 19 -4.69 11.62 -8.72
C VAL A 19 -5.88 10.67 -8.62
N PHE A 20 -5.93 9.75 -9.57
CA PHE A 20 -6.85 8.62 -9.57
C PHE A 20 -6.17 7.36 -8.99
N TYR A 21 -6.87 6.68 -8.10
CA TYR A 21 -6.46 5.43 -7.50
C TYR A 21 -7.40 4.32 -7.93
N ASN A 22 -6.84 3.18 -8.33
CA ASN A 22 -7.60 2.02 -8.79
C ASN A 22 -7.01 0.69 -8.33
N ILE A 23 -5.99 0.77 -7.47
CA ILE A 23 -5.33 -0.36 -6.84
C ILE A 23 -5.20 -0.03 -5.36
N ILE A 24 -5.32 -1.05 -4.52
CA ILE A 24 -4.91 -0.98 -3.12
C ILE A 24 -3.86 -2.05 -2.83
N LEU A 25 -2.87 -1.67 -2.04
CA LEU A 25 -1.95 -2.59 -1.39
C LEU A 25 -2.40 -2.77 0.05
N VAL A 26 -2.59 -4.02 0.45
CA VAL A 26 -3.02 -4.39 1.80
C VAL A 26 -1.85 -5.07 2.49
N VAL A 27 -1.44 -4.53 3.64
CA VAL A 27 -0.41 -5.11 4.50
C VAL A 27 -1.05 -5.50 5.82
N ILE A 28 -0.93 -6.77 6.20
CA ILE A 28 -1.52 -7.31 7.44
C ILE A 28 -0.42 -7.87 8.33
N ASP A 29 -0.33 -7.36 9.54
CA ASP A 29 0.41 -8.01 10.62
C ASP A 29 -0.51 -8.93 11.43
N ARG A 30 -0.28 -10.24 11.29
CA ARG A 30 -1.07 -11.27 11.98
C ARG A 30 -0.82 -11.31 13.49
N PHE A 31 0.31 -10.80 13.97
CA PHE A 31 0.68 -10.78 15.39
C PHE A 31 0.05 -9.60 16.11
N THR A 32 0.22 -8.39 15.58
CA THR A 32 -0.35 -7.17 16.18
C THR A 32 -1.82 -6.93 15.78
N LYS A 33 -2.38 -7.74 14.88
CA LYS A 33 -3.72 -7.57 14.28
C LYS A 33 -3.88 -6.23 13.55
N TYR A 34 -2.78 -5.60 13.17
CA TYR A 34 -2.78 -4.35 12.43
C TYR A 34 -2.94 -4.63 10.92
N ALA A 35 -3.77 -3.81 10.27
CA ALA A 35 -3.93 -3.82 8.82
C ALA A 35 -3.76 -2.41 8.27
N GLU A 36 -2.98 -2.29 7.21
CA GLU A 36 -2.68 -1.03 6.55
C GLU A 36 -3.10 -1.09 5.09
N ILE A 37 -3.82 -0.07 4.62
CA ILE A 37 -4.30 0.05 3.25
C ILE A 37 -3.59 1.22 2.59
N ILE A 38 -3.01 0.97 1.43
CA ILE A 38 -2.23 1.95 0.67
C ILE A 38 -2.87 2.11 -0.70
N LEU A 39 -3.26 3.33 -1.04
CA LEU A 39 -3.83 3.63 -2.34
C LEU A 39 -2.73 3.73 -3.41
N PHE A 40 -2.94 3.05 -4.53
CA PHE A 40 -2.06 3.05 -5.69
C PHE A 40 -2.82 3.36 -6.99
N ARG A 41 -2.06 3.85 -7.98
CA ARG A 41 -2.49 4.05 -9.36
C ARG A 41 -1.81 3.00 -10.23
N ASN A 42 -2.49 2.49 -11.26
CA ASN A 42 -1.97 1.51 -12.23
C ASN A 42 -0.59 1.80 -12.86
N ASN A 43 -0.06 3.03 -12.81
CA ASN A 43 1.24 3.37 -13.39
C ASN A 43 2.41 3.28 -12.41
N TYR A 44 2.30 2.48 -11.35
CA TYR A 44 3.38 2.32 -10.38
C TYR A 44 4.54 1.50 -10.98
N THR A 45 5.77 1.83 -10.60
CA THR A 45 6.93 0.98 -10.87
C THR A 45 7.12 0.00 -9.73
N VAL A 46 7.59 -1.22 -10.06
CA VAL A 46 7.93 -2.24 -9.04
C VAL A 46 8.90 -1.68 -8.01
N LEU A 47 9.85 -0.84 -8.44
CA LEU A 47 10.84 -0.22 -7.56
C LEU A 47 10.20 0.73 -6.53
N LYS A 48 9.23 1.55 -6.94
CA LYS A 48 8.49 2.43 -6.02
C LYS A 48 7.66 1.64 -5.01
N LEU A 49 7.09 0.53 -5.43
CA LEU A 49 6.32 -0.38 -4.58
C LEU A 49 7.22 -1.05 -3.53
N VAL A 50 8.37 -1.57 -3.94
CA VAL A 50 9.37 -2.15 -3.02
C VAL A 50 9.86 -1.12 -2.01
N GLN A 51 10.11 0.13 -2.43
CA GLN A 51 10.48 1.22 -1.53
C GLN A 51 9.40 1.51 -0.49
N ILE A 52 8.13 1.56 -0.88
CA ILE A 52 7.01 1.80 0.04
C ILE A 52 6.87 0.64 1.04
N ILE A 53 6.98 -0.61 0.56
CA ILE A 53 6.95 -1.78 1.44
C ILE A 53 8.13 -1.76 2.41
N LEU A 54 9.34 -1.49 1.94
CA LEU A 54 10.53 -1.39 2.79
C LEU A 54 10.36 -0.28 3.83
N ASP A 55 9.95 0.93 3.43
CA ASP A 55 9.76 2.02 4.38
C ASP A 55 8.73 1.65 5.46
N ARG A 56 7.60 1.06 5.09
CA ARG A 56 6.56 0.69 6.06
C ARG A 56 6.94 -0.51 6.91
N VAL A 57 7.36 -1.62 6.31
CA VAL A 57 7.77 -2.83 7.03
C VAL A 57 8.99 -2.52 7.91
N VAL A 58 10.04 -1.91 7.38
CA VAL A 58 11.22 -1.58 8.17
C VAL A 58 10.90 -0.61 9.30
N ARG A 59 10.07 0.41 9.06
CA ARG A 59 9.68 1.36 10.12
C ARG A 59 8.82 0.72 11.20
N TYR A 60 7.90 -0.18 10.86
CA TYR A 60 7.08 -0.88 11.85
C TYR A 60 7.86 -1.97 12.61
N TYR A 61 8.82 -2.66 11.98
CA TYR A 61 9.53 -3.78 12.58
C TYR A 61 10.92 -3.47 13.14
N ARG A 62 11.54 -2.30 12.85
CA ARG A 62 12.76 -1.84 13.56
C ARG A 62 12.47 -1.17 14.90
N LEU A 63 11.20 -0.87 15.20
CA LEU A 63 10.77 -0.27 16.47
C LEU A 63 10.29 -1.32 17.49
N LEU A 64 10.29 -2.60 17.12
CA LEU A 64 10.12 -3.76 18.00
C LEU A 64 11.50 -4.37 18.28
#